data_AF-F6WHJ7-F1
#
_entry.id   AF-F6WHJ7-F1
#
_cell.length_a   1.000
_cell.length_b   1.000
_cell.length_c   1.000
_cell.angle_alpha   90.00
_cell.angle_beta   90.00
_cell.angle_gamma   90.00
#
_symmetry.space_group_name_H-M   'P 1'
#
loop_
_entity.id
_entity.type
_entity.pdbx_description
1 polymer ?
#
loop_
_entity_poly.entity_id
_entity_poly.type
_entity_poly.pdbx_seq_one_letter_code
_entity_poly.pdbx_strand_id
1 'polypeptide(L)'
;MCLDRLSVMSWKTPCGRINGNSLVRAYNTFSRIVKSILSRSLYALYSFIAVWRVTEALNETIYWLLLFTLCPLALETVHSVLIRKGNEMKWMTPSVLFYLLCGIPCIWLLEVKLLSDRLTNLSPTNTSSIESPSSVLGSSSSSIGITIDLDDEGWTLALEQILIFVLVIGKWIAPKGELSRNELSQLLLVNIAAGADIIELLEVFGETKVSQNAELVYLVMAIWTWSLLQFCLVLTASKDLPNLNDNDNETEIYRAAADSNKNELTNAGT
;
A
#
# COMPACT_ATOMS: atom_id res chain seq x y z
N MET A 1 19.77 63.98 -52.20
CA MET A 1 18.42 64.23 -52.76
C MET A 1 17.51 63.13 -52.21
N CYS A 2 16.57 63.55 -51.35
CA CYS A 2 15.38 62.83 -50.82
C CYS A 2 15.62 61.50 -50.08
N LEU A 3 15.61 61.42 -48.74
CA LEU A 3 14.50 61.57 -47.76
C LEU A 3 13.30 60.64 -47.98
N ASP A 4 12.95 59.99 -46.86
CA ASP A 4 11.66 59.44 -46.43
C ASP A 4 11.18 58.09 -46.97
N ARG A 5 11.15 57.09 -46.06
CA ARG A 5 9.88 56.72 -45.40
C ARG A 5 10.11 55.88 -44.14
N LEU A 6 9.84 56.52 -43.00
CA LEU A 6 9.65 55.92 -41.67
C LEU A 6 8.41 55.00 -41.62
N SER A 7 8.47 54.09 -40.65
CA SER A 7 7.34 53.53 -39.89
C SER A 7 6.44 52.51 -40.61
N VAL A 8 6.71 51.21 -40.35
CA VAL A 8 5.72 50.36 -39.69
C VAL A 8 6.47 49.44 -38.72
N MET A 9 6.72 49.95 -37.51
CA MET A 9 7.08 49.14 -36.35
C MET A 9 5.82 48.38 -35.93
N SER A 10 5.56 47.24 -36.59
CA SER A 10 4.49 46.34 -36.22
C SER A 10 4.86 45.66 -34.92
N TRP A 11 4.40 46.24 -33.81
CA TRP A 11 4.30 45.56 -32.52
C TRP A 11 3.28 44.43 -32.66
N LYS A 12 3.71 43.28 -33.19
CA LYS A 12 2.99 42.05 -32.96
C LYS A 12 3.44 41.57 -31.58
N THR A 13 2.65 41.95 -30.58
CA THR A 13 2.70 41.35 -29.25
C THR A 13 2.80 39.83 -29.40
N PRO A 14 3.66 39.14 -28.65
CA PRO A 14 3.53 37.71 -28.51
C PRO A 14 2.25 37.49 -27.71
N CYS A 15 1.12 37.38 -28.41
CA CYS A 15 -0.05 36.71 -27.88
C CYS A 15 0.37 35.27 -27.63
N GLY A 16 0.94 35.04 -26.45
CA GLY A 16 1.14 33.73 -25.88
C GLY A 16 -0.22 33.08 -25.80
N ARG A 17 -0.56 32.30 -26.84
CA ARG A 17 -1.59 31.28 -26.76
C ARG A 17 -1.14 30.39 -25.60
N ILE A 18 -1.71 30.60 -24.42
CA ILE A 18 -1.56 29.68 -23.30
C ILE A 18 -2.13 28.37 -23.82
N ASN A 19 -1.24 27.50 -24.29
CA ASN A 19 -1.59 26.20 -24.81
C ASN A 19 -2.36 25.49 -23.70
N GLY A 20 -3.61 25.05 -23.95
CA GLY A 20 -4.35 24.23 -22.96
C GLY A 20 -3.52 23.04 -22.47
N ASN A 21 -2.60 22.57 -23.31
CA ASN A 21 -1.63 21.51 -23.02
C ASN A 21 -0.59 21.88 -21.94
N SER A 22 -0.30 23.15 -21.64
CA SER A 22 0.62 23.53 -20.55
C SER A 22 -0.07 23.49 -19.19
N LEU A 23 -1.32 23.96 -19.10
CA LEU A 23 -2.11 23.89 -17.87
C LEU A 23 -2.41 22.45 -17.46
N VAL A 24 -2.78 21.60 -18.43
CA VAL A 24 -3.01 20.16 -18.18
C VAL A 24 -1.73 19.46 -17.69
N ARG A 25 -0.57 19.77 -18.27
CA ARG A 25 0.73 19.22 -17.82
C ARG A 25 1.11 19.69 -16.42
N ALA A 26 0.88 20.97 -16.10
CA ALA A 26 1.13 21.51 -14.76
C ALA A 26 0.22 20.85 -13.71
N TYR A 27 -1.07 20.73 -14.00
CA TYR A 27 -2.04 20.08 -13.12
C TYR A 27 -1.69 18.60 -12.86
N ASN A 28 -1.38 17.84 -13.91
CA ASN A 28 -1.00 16.43 -13.79
C ASN A 28 0.27 16.25 -12.96
N THR A 29 1.26 17.13 -13.13
CA THR A 29 2.50 17.11 -12.34
C THR A 29 2.22 17.44 -10.88
N PHE A 30 1.41 18.46 -10.62
CA PHE A 30 1.01 18.83 -9.27
C PHE A 30 0.24 17.71 -8.55
N SER A 31 -0.76 17.12 -9.20
CA SER A 31 -1.54 16.00 -8.64
C SER A 31 -0.65 14.81 -8.26
N ARG A 32 0.36 14.49 -9.09
CA ARG A 32 1.33 13.42 -8.80
C ARG A 32 2.16 13.72 -7.56
N ILE A 33 2.63 14.96 -7.41
CA ILE A 33 3.41 15.38 -6.24
C ILE A 33 2.55 15.30 -4.98
N VAL A 34 1.32 15.83 -5.01
CA VAL A 34 0.39 15.77 -3.87
C VAL A 34 0.13 14.33 -3.44
N LYS A 35 -0.18 13.45 -4.40
CA LYS A 35 -0.38 12.00 -4.15
C LYS A 35 0.87 11.34 -3.56
N SER A 36 2.05 11.67 -4.10
CA SER A 36 3.34 11.16 -3.62
C SER A 36 3.56 11.51 -2.16
N ILE A 37 3.29 12.76 -1.77
CA ILE A 37 3.47 13.27 -0.41
C ILE A 37 2.41 12.66 0.51
N LEU A 38 1.13 12.66 0.11
CA LEU A 38 0.03 12.16 0.92
C LEU A 38 0.22 10.70 1.33
N SER A 39 0.61 9.84 0.39
CA SER A 39 0.92 8.43 0.68
C SER A 39 2.02 8.29 1.75
N ARG A 40 3.09 9.08 1.64
CA ARG A 40 4.23 9.05 2.58
C ARG A 40 3.87 9.63 3.95
N SER A 41 3.05 10.67 3.99
CA SER A 41 2.55 11.23 5.25
C SER A 41 1.69 10.23 6.03
N LEU A 42 0.89 9.41 5.35
CA LEU A 42 0.13 8.34 6.02
C LEU A 42 1.05 7.31 6.67
N TYR A 43 2.10 6.88 5.97
CA TYR A 43 3.10 5.96 6.52
C TYR A 43 3.84 6.55 7.73
N ALA A 44 4.24 7.81 7.64
CA ALA A 44 4.92 8.50 8.73
C ALA A 44 4.01 8.68 9.95
N LEU A 45 2.75 9.07 9.74
CA LEU A 45 1.76 9.25 10.81
C LEU A 45 1.49 7.95 11.55
N TYR A 46 1.23 6.86 10.83
CA TYR A 46 1.04 5.56 11.44
C TYR A 46 2.29 5.12 12.22
N SER A 47 3.47 5.25 11.63
CA SER A 47 4.73 4.83 12.27
C SER A 47 4.96 5.59 13.58
N PHE A 48 4.65 6.89 13.60
CA PHE A 48 4.72 7.69 14.83
C PHE A 48 3.74 7.20 15.90
N ILE A 49 2.48 6.93 15.54
CA ILE A 49 1.46 6.42 16.46
C ILE A 49 1.87 5.05 17.00
N ALA A 50 2.36 4.15 16.15
CA ALA A 50 2.82 2.82 16.56
C ALA A 50 3.97 2.91 17.56
N VAL A 51 5.01 3.72 17.28
CA VAL A 51 6.15 3.90 18.20
C VAL A 51 5.70 4.50 19.53
N TRP A 52 4.83 5.53 19.50
CA TRP A 52 4.25 6.09 20.72
C TRP A 52 3.58 5.00 21.56
N ARG A 53 2.70 4.19 20.94
CA ARG A 53 1.95 3.16 21.68
C ARG A 53 2.88 2.09 22.27
N VAL A 54 3.91 1.68 21.54
CA VAL A 54 4.95 0.75 22.03
C VAL A 54 5.69 1.33 23.25
N THR A 55 6.08 2.61 23.18
CA THR A 55 6.81 3.26 24.29
C THR A 55 5.94 3.37 25.54
N GLU A 56 4.65 3.63 25.39
CA GLU A 56 3.70 3.67 26.52
C GLU A 56 3.46 2.27 27.11
N ALA A 57 3.23 1.26 26.27
CA ALA A 57 2.90 -0.09 26.70
C ALA A 57 4.08 -0.78 27.43
N LEU A 58 5.31 -0.54 26.97
CA LEU A 58 6.52 -1.12 27.56
C LEU A 58 7.16 -0.23 28.62
N ASN A 59 6.78 1.04 28.71
CA ASN A 59 7.31 2.05 29.64
C ASN A 59 8.84 2.21 29.58
N GLU A 60 9.44 1.94 28.42
CA GLU A 60 10.88 1.99 28.19
C GLU A 60 11.21 2.98 27.07
N THR A 61 12.12 3.91 27.34
CA THR A 61 12.45 5.00 26.41
C THR A 61 13.29 4.53 25.21
N ILE A 62 13.91 3.35 25.29
CA ILE A 62 14.75 2.79 24.23
C ILE A 62 13.99 2.62 22.90
N TYR A 63 12.68 2.37 22.95
CA TYR A 63 11.87 2.11 21.78
C TYR A 63 11.64 3.35 20.89
N TRP A 64 11.92 4.56 21.39
CA TRP A 64 11.98 5.77 20.55
C TRP A 64 13.04 5.66 19.44
N LEU A 65 14.04 4.79 19.58
CA LEU A 65 15.01 4.52 18.50
C LEU A 65 14.36 3.98 17.24
N LEU A 66 13.21 3.31 17.33
CA LEU A 66 12.46 2.86 16.15
C LEU A 66 12.03 4.04 15.27
N LEU A 67 11.83 5.22 15.86
CA LEU A 67 11.50 6.45 15.12
C LEU A 67 12.62 6.86 14.15
N PHE A 68 13.86 6.42 14.36
CA PHE A 68 14.97 6.69 13.44
C PHE A 68 14.72 6.12 12.03
N THR A 69 13.88 5.08 11.90
CA THR A 69 13.45 4.54 10.60
C THR A 69 12.63 5.54 9.77
N LEU A 70 12.08 6.61 10.38
CA LEU A 70 11.44 7.69 9.63
C LEU A 70 12.46 8.58 8.90
N CYS A 71 13.72 8.62 9.33
CA CYS A 71 14.76 9.39 8.64
C CYS A 71 14.98 8.91 7.19
N PRO A 72 15.24 7.63 6.90
CA PRO A 72 15.35 7.16 5.52
C PRO A 72 14.03 7.29 4.73
N LEU A 73 12.86 7.21 5.39
CA LEU A 73 11.57 7.50 4.74
C LEU A 73 11.47 8.97 4.29
N ALA A 74 11.91 9.91 5.13
CA ALA A 74 11.97 11.33 4.79
C ALA A 74 12.97 11.60 3.66
N LEU A 75 14.15 10.97 3.70
CA LEU A 75 15.14 11.07 2.63
C LEU A 75 14.61 10.53 1.30
N GLU A 76 13.92 9.39 1.31
CA GLU A 76 13.24 8.83 0.14
C GLU A 76 12.18 9.79 -0.40
N THR A 77 11.40 10.42 0.49
CA THR A 77 10.38 11.41 0.13
C THR A 77 11.00 12.59 -0.61
N VAL A 78 12.06 13.16 -0.05
CA VAL A 78 12.81 14.29 -0.65
C VAL A 78 13.39 13.86 -1.99
N HIS A 79 14.03 12.69 -2.05
CA HIS A 79 14.59 12.14 -3.28
C HIS A 79 13.51 11.94 -4.37
N SER A 80 12.34 11.41 -4.01
CA SER A 80 11.21 11.19 -4.93
C SER A 80 10.65 12.50 -5.49
N VAL A 81 10.48 13.51 -4.63
CA VAL A 81 9.93 14.81 -5.04
C VAL A 81 10.93 15.60 -5.89
N LEU A 82 12.19 15.72 -5.44
CA LEU A 82 13.19 16.59 -6.08
C LEU A 82 13.74 15.99 -7.38
N ILE A 83 14.08 14.69 -7.39
CA ILE A 83 14.80 14.08 -8.52
C ILE A 83 13.81 13.41 -9.48
N ARG A 84 12.79 12.72 -8.96
CA ARG A 84 11.87 11.92 -9.79
C ARG A 84 10.58 12.64 -10.14
N LYS A 85 10.39 13.90 -9.69
CA LYS A 85 9.15 14.68 -9.88
C LYS A 85 7.89 13.90 -9.48
N GLY A 86 7.98 13.11 -8.41
CA GLY A 86 6.89 12.27 -7.92
C GLY A 86 6.63 11.01 -8.76
N ASN A 87 7.65 10.48 -9.46
CA ASN A 87 7.57 9.17 -10.11
C ASN A 87 8.15 8.08 -9.19
N GLU A 88 7.39 6.99 -9.01
CA GLU A 88 7.82 5.87 -8.17
C GLU A 88 8.79 4.93 -8.90
N MET A 89 9.56 4.17 -8.13
CA MET A 89 10.42 3.11 -8.66
C MET A 89 9.56 1.96 -9.18
N LYS A 90 9.95 1.40 -10.32
CA LYS A 90 9.18 0.34 -11.01
C LYS A 90 9.24 -1.02 -10.31
N TRP A 91 10.31 -1.29 -9.56
CA TRP A 91 10.62 -2.63 -9.02
C TRP A 91 10.37 -2.78 -7.52
N MET A 92 10.45 -1.69 -6.77
CA MET A 92 10.31 -1.70 -5.31
C MET A 92 9.71 -0.37 -4.88
N THR A 93 8.81 -0.41 -3.89
CA THR A 93 8.27 0.79 -3.23
C THR A 93 9.06 1.03 -1.93
N PRO A 94 10.11 1.87 -1.94
CA PRO A 94 11.03 1.94 -0.80
C PRO A 94 10.37 2.57 0.43
N SER A 95 9.35 3.42 0.24
CA SER A 95 8.55 3.97 1.34
C SER A 95 7.79 2.90 2.12
N VAL A 96 7.22 1.90 1.43
CA VAL A 96 6.54 0.76 2.06
C VAL A 96 7.52 -0.09 2.86
N LEU A 97 8.75 -0.26 2.37
CA LEU A 97 9.79 -1.01 3.08
C LEU A 97 10.15 -0.34 4.40
N PHE A 98 10.43 0.97 4.41
CA PHE A 98 10.77 1.67 5.66
C PHE A 98 9.59 1.75 6.63
N TYR A 99 8.38 1.89 6.09
CA TYR A 99 7.14 1.80 6.87
C TYR A 99 7.03 0.46 7.59
N LEU A 100 7.21 -0.66 6.87
CA LEU A 100 7.16 -2.00 7.46
C LEU A 100 8.31 -2.26 8.43
N LEU A 101 9.51 -1.76 8.12
CA LEU A 101 10.68 -1.86 8.99
C LEU A 101 10.44 -1.17 10.35
N CYS A 102 9.57 -0.16 10.40
CA CYS A 102 9.12 0.46 11.64
C CYS A 102 7.92 -0.27 12.27
N GLY A 103 6.87 -0.54 11.49
CA GLY A 103 5.59 -1.04 11.99
C GLY A 103 5.64 -2.49 12.48
N ILE A 104 6.35 -3.37 11.77
CA ILE A 104 6.48 -4.79 12.13
C ILE A 104 7.10 -4.97 13.52
N PRO A 105 8.29 -4.41 13.83
CA PRO A 105 8.84 -4.56 15.18
C PRO A 105 7.98 -3.90 16.25
N CYS A 106 7.23 -2.84 15.93
CA CYS A 106 6.28 -2.24 16.88
C CYS A 106 5.18 -3.23 17.30
N ILE A 107 4.53 -3.88 16.32
CA ILE A 107 3.47 -4.85 16.60
C ILE A 107 4.02 -6.09 17.30
N TRP A 108 5.18 -6.59 16.86
CA TRP A 108 5.86 -7.70 17.54
C TRP A 108 6.08 -7.43 19.03
N LEU A 109 6.55 -6.23 19.38
CA LEU A 109 6.80 -5.87 20.77
C LEU A 109 5.51 -5.81 21.60
N LEU A 110 4.41 -5.30 21.02
CA LEU A 110 3.11 -5.25 21.68
C LEU A 110 2.54 -6.66 21.90
N GLU A 111 2.57 -7.52 20.88
CA GLU A 111 2.02 -8.88 21.00
C GLU A 111 2.84 -9.76 21.94
N VAL A 112 4.18 -9.62 21.95
CA VAL A 112 5.04 -10.34 22.90
C VAL A 112 4.76 -9.90 24.35
N LYS A 113 4.50 -8.60 24.58
CA LYS A 113 4.06 -8.12 25.90
C LYS A 113 2.73 -8.76 26.29
N LEU A 114 1.74 -8.72 25.40
CA LEU A 114 0.41 -9.27 25.66
C LEU A 114 0.46 -10.79 25.93
N LEU A 115 1.27 -11.54 25.17
CA LEU A 115 1.54 -12.95 25.41
C LEU A 115 2.18 -13.17 26.79
N SER A 116 3.13 -12.33 27.19
CA SER A 116 3.78 -12.44 28.51
C SER A 116 2.77 -12.21 29.64
N ASP A 117 1.89 -11.23 29.49
CA ASP A 117 0.82 -10.93 30.45
C ASP A 117 -0.22 -12.07 30.51
N ARG A 118 -0.54 -12.70 29.38
CA ARG A 118 -1.42 -13.90 29.34
C ARG A 118 -0.77 -15.09 30.08
N LEU A 119 0.52 -15.33 29.88
CA LEU A 119 1.24 -16.45 30.51
C LEU A 119 1.43 -16.28 32.02
N THR A 120 1.66 -15.06 32.50
CA THR A 120 1.78 -14.77 33.94
C THR A 120 0.46 -14.99 34.67
N ASN A 121 -0.65 -14.56 34.08
CA ASN A 121 -2.00 -14.75 34.64
C ASN A 121 -2.43 -16.23 34.70
N LEU A 122 -1.91 -17.08 33.82
CA LEU A 122 -2.17 -18.53 33.83
C LEU A 122 -1.33 -19.30 34.86
N SER A 123 -0.29 -18.69 35.42
CA SER A 123 0.52 -19.28 36.48
C SER A 123 -0.09 -18.89 37.84
N PRO A 124 -0.91 -19.74 38.48
CA PRO A 124 -1.37 -19.47 39.83
C PRO A 124 -0.14 -19.51 40.73
N THR A 125 0.36 -18.32 41.09
CA THR A 125 1.27 -18.22 42.22
C THR A 125 0.45 -18.67 43.43
N ASN A 126 0.84 -19.81 44.01
CA ASN A 126 0.35 -20.29 45.29
C ASN A 126 0.76 -19.29 46.38
N THR A 127 0.06 -18.17 46.45
CA THR A 127 0.04 -17.27 47.59
C THR A 127 -1.41 -17.06 47.94
N SER A 128 -1.81 -17.76 48.98
CA SER A 128 -3.05 -17.60 49.70
C SER A 128 -3.29 -16.14 50.07
N SER A 129 -4.12 -15.46 49.29
CA SER A 129 -4.89 -14.31 49.77
C SER A 129 -6.25 -14.36 49.10
N ILE A 130 -7.25 -14.56 49.95
CA ILE A 130 -8.68 -14.48 49.64
C ILE A 130 -8.94 -13.10 49.06
N GLU A 131 -9.14 -13.00 47.74
CA GLU A 131 -9.80 -11.85 47.13
C GLU A 131 -10.83 -12.31 46.08
N SER A 132 -11.94 -11.59 46.11
CA SER A 132 -13.30 -11.85 45.64
C SER A 132 -13.47 -12.21 44.15
N PRO A 133 -14.59 -12.85 43.76
CA PRO A 133 -14.86 -13.23 42.38
C PRO A 133 -15.29 -11.98 41.59
N SER A 134 -14.36 -11.39 40.84
CA SER A 134 -14.68 -10.38 39.83
C SER A 134 -14.64 -11.04 38.45
N SER A 135 -15.86 -11.29 37.94
CA SER A 135 -16.25 -11.36 36.53
C SER A 135 -15.28 -12.06 35.56
N VAL A 136 -15.46 -13.37 35.42
CA VAL A 136 -15.24 -14.05 34.14
C VAL A 136 -16.29 -13.54 33.16
N LEU A 137 -15.94 -12.59 32.31
CA LEU A 137 -16.66 -12.30 31.09
C LEU A 137 -15.66 -12.35 29.95
N GLY A 138 -15.62 -13.50 29.27
CA GLY A 138 -15.00 -13.59 27.96
C GLY A 138 -15.73 -12.65 27.02
N SER A 139 -15.12 -11.51 26.76
CA SER A 139 -15.63 -10.50 25.85
C SER A 139 -15.35 -10.94 24.41
N SER A 140 -16.23 -11.79 23.89
CA SER A 140 -16.46 -11.90 22.45
C SER A 140 -17.15 -10.59 22.00
N SER A 141 -16.36 -9.53 21.82
CA SER A 141 -16.86 -8.20 21.46
C SER A 141 -16.67 -7.91 19.98
N SER A 142 -17.38 -8.65 19.13
CA SER A 142 -17.89 -8.07 17.88
C SER A 142 -19.05 -7.12 18.24
N SER A 143 -18.71 -5.92 18.70
CA SER A 143 -19.66 -4.85 19.01
C SER A 143 -19.06 -3.50 18.60
N ILE A 144 -19.45 -3.05 17.41
CA ILE A 144 -19.36 -1.64 16.99
C ILE A 144 -20.24 -0.81 17.94
N GLY A 145 -19.63 -0.23 18.96
CA GLY A 145 -20.26 0.63 19.96
C GLY A 145 -19.18 1.41 20.70
N ILE A 146 -19.06 2.71 20.41
CA ILE A 146 -17.98 3.57 20.90
C ILE A 146 -18.18 3.85 22.39
N THR A 147 -17.48 3.09 23.22
CA THR A 147 -17.03 3.47 24.57
C THR A 147 -15.51 3.30 24.55
N ILE A 148 -14.77 4.41 24.44
CA ILE A 148 -13.31 4.38 24.25
C ILE A 148 -12.64 4.26 25.62
N ASP A 149 -12.66 3.04 26.16
CA ASP A 149 -11.59 2.56 27.02
C ASP A 149 -10.98 1.39 26.27
N LEU A 150 -9.97 1.69 25.44
CA LEU A 150 -9.25 0.70 24.65
C LEU A 150 -8.14 0.15 25.54
N ASP A 151 -8.25 -1.11 25.92
CA ASP A 151 -7.22 -1.87 26.60
C ASP A 151 -6.01 -2.11 25.68
N ASP A 152 -4.90 -2.62 26.26
CA ASP A 152 -3.67 -2.87 25.51
C ASP A 152 -3.88 -3.87 24.36
N GLU A 153 -4.79 -4.82 24.52
CA GLU A 153 -5.20 -5.78 23.49
C GLU A 153 -5.94 -5.09 22.33
N GLY A 154 -6.93 -4.24 22.64
CA GLY A 154 -7.66 -3.46 21.65
C GLY A 154 -6.78 -2.48 20.88
N TRP A 155 -5.80 -1.85 21.53
CA TRP A 155 -4.81 -1.01 20.85
C TRP A 155 -3.91 -1.81 19.90
N THR A 156 -3.48 -3.00 20.32
CA THR A 156 -2.62 -3.88 19.53
C THR A 156 -3.36 -4.34 18.27
N LEU A 157 -4.59 -4.85 18.43
CA LEU A 157 -5.46 -5.25 17.32
C LEU A 157 -5.76 -4.08 16.37
N ALA A 158 -6.03 -2.88 16.92
CA ALA A 158 -6.27 -1.70 16.10
C ALA A 158 -5.03 -1.32 15.27
N LEU A 159 -3.83 -1.35 15.86
CA LEU A 159 -2.60 -1.05 15.15
C LEU A 159 -2.29 -2.07 14.06
N GLU A 160 -2.59 -3.34 14.28
CA GLU A 160 -2.48 -4.42 13.30
C GLU A 160 -3.39 -4.19 12.09
N GLN A 161 -4.67 -3.94 12.32
CA GLN A 161 -5.66 -3.71 11.26
C GLN A 161 -5.34 -2.42 10.49
N ILE A 162 -5.00 -1.34 11.22
CA ILE A 162 -4.63 -0.06 10.61
C ILE A 162 -3.34 -0.22 9.80
N LEU A 163 -2.39 -1.07 10.21
CA LEU A 163 -1.15 -1.29 9.45
C LEU A 163 -1.46 -1.70 8.01
N ILE A 164 -2.33 -2.70 7.86
CA ILE A 164 -2.68 -3.30 6.56
C ILE A 164 -3.56 -2.33 5.78
N PHE A 165 -4.50 -1.66 6.44
CA PHE A 165 -5.34 -0.63 5.83
C PHE A 165 -4.50 0.50 5.22
N VAL A 166 -3.53 1.03 5.97
CA VAL A 166 -2.61 2.08 5.52
C VAL A 166 -1.70 1.58 4.39
N LEU A 167 -1.29 0.31 4.38
CA LEU A 167 -0.57 -0.27 3.24
C LEU A 167 -1.38 -0.24 1.95
N VAL A 168 -2.60 -0.76 1.99
CA VAL A 168 -3.49 -0.88 0.82
C VAL A 168 -3.82 0.52 0.29
N ILE A 169 -4.21 1.44 1.17
CA ILE A 169 -4.53 2.83 0.79
C ILE A 169 -3.30 3.58 0.31
N GLY A 170 -2.16 3.44 0.99
CA GLY A 170 -0.94 4.12 0.61
C GLY A 170 -0.45 3.70 -0.79
N LYS A 171 -0.57 2.41 -1.15
CA LYS A 171 -0.29 1.90 -2.49
C LYS A 171 -1.35 2.30 -3.52
N TRP A 172 -2.58 2.59 -3.09
CA TRP A 172 -3.62 3.11 -3.97
C TRP A 172 -3.40 4.59 -4.32
N ILE A 173 -3.05 5.40 -3.31
CA ILE A 173 -2.81 6.83 -3.45
C ILE A 173 -1.52 7.11 -4.22
N ALA A 174 -0.49 6.26 -4.02
CA ALA A 174 0.81 6.38 -4.65
C ALA A 174 0.71 6.64 -6.18
N PRO A 175 1.48 7.60 -6.72
CA PRO A 175 1.39 7.98 -8.13
C PRO A 175 1.93 6.87 -9.03
N LYS A 176 1.02 6.04 -9.51
CA LYS A 176 1.29 5.02 -10.53
C LYS A 176 1.36 5.72 -11.89
N GLY A 177 2.38 5.41 -12.69
CA GLY A 177 2.66 6.04 -13.98
C GLY A 177 1.58 5.75 -15.04
N GLU A 178 1.98 5.62 -16.30
CA GLU A 178 1.06 5.30 -17.41
C GLU A 178 0.66 3.81 -17.38
N LEU A 179 -0.04 3.39 -16.33
CA LEU A 179 -0.75 2.11 -16.28
C LEU A 179 -2.16 2.31 -16.84
N SER A 180 -2.66 1.33 -17.61
CA SER A 180 -4.06 1.34 -18.02
C SER A 180 -4.95 1.37 -16.79
N ARG A 181 -6.09 2.06 -16.87
CA ARG A 181 -7.08 2.12 -15.78
C ARG A 181 -7.49 0.72 -15.32
N ASN A 182 -7.54 -0.23 -16.24
CA ASN A 182 -7.92 -1.62 -15.98
C ASN A 182 -6.80 -2.39 -15.27
N GLU A 183 -5.55 -2.19 -15.65
CA GLU A 183 -4.38 -2.78 -14.97
C GLU A 183 -4.24 -2.22 -13.56
N LEU A 184 -4.47 -0.92 -13.40
CA LEU A 184 -4.45 -0.25 -12.10
C LEU A 184 -5.54 -0.82 -11.17
N SER A 185 -6.76 -0.99 -11.67
CA SER A 185 -7.85 -1.58 -10.87
C SER A 185 -7.60 -3.05 -10.54
N GLN A 186 -7.04 -3.82 -11.48
CA GLN A 186 -6.71 -5.23 -11.24
C GLN A 186 -5.64 -5.37 -10.16
N LEU A 187 -4.56 -4.57 -10.26
CA LEU A 187 -3.51 -4.56 -9.25
C LEU A 187 -4.06 -4.13 -7.89
N LEU A 188 -4.95 -3.14 -7.85
CA LEU A 188 -5.59 -2.71 -6.61
C LEU A 188 -6.42 -3.84 -5.99
N LEU A 189 -7.25 -4.51 -6.79
CA LEU A 189 -8.09 -5.61 -6.32
C LEU A 189 -7.26 -6.74 -5.71
N VAL A 190 -6.15 -7.11 -6.36
CA VAL A 190 -5.21 -8.12 -5.83
C VAL A 190 -4.60 -7.67 -4.50
N ASN A 191 -4.22 -6.40 -4.36
CA ASN A 191 -3.72 -5.89 -3.08
C ASN A 191 -4.80 -5.91 -1.97
N ILE A 192 -6.06 -5.68 -2.31
CA ILE A 192 -7.18 -5.75 -1.34
C ILE A 192 -7.41 -7.21 -0.91
N ALA A 193 -7.45 -8.15 -1.86
CA ALA A 193 -7.59 -9.57 -1.56
C ALA A 193 -6.45 -10.07 -0.66
N ALA A 194 -5.20 -9.76 -1.03
CA ALA A 194 -4.04 -10.08 -0.20
C ALA A 194 -4.09 -9.40 1.18
N GLY A 195 -4.60 -8.17 1.27
CA GLY A 195 -4.78 -7.48 2.55
C GLY A 195 -5.82 -8.18 3.43
N ALA A 196 -6.93 -8.65 2.85
CA ALA A 196 -7.97 -9.39 3.56
C ALA A 196 -7.45 -10.72 4.11
N ASP A 197 -6.75 -11.52 3.29
CA ASP A 197 -6.16 -12.79 3.72
C ASP A 197 -5.17 -12.61 4.89
N ILE A 198 -4.43 -11.49 4.92
CA ILE A 198 -3.51 -11.17 6.02
C ILE A 198 -4.25 -10.74 7.29
N ILE A 199 -5.35 -9.98 7.16
CA ILE A 199 -6.19 -9.63 8.32
C ILE A 199 -6.79 -10.90 8.91
N GLU A 200 -7.32 -11.80 8.08
CA GLU A 200 -7.87 -13.10 8.52
C GLU A 200 -6.81 -13.94 9.25
N LEU A 201 -5.55 -13.90 8.80
CA LEU A 201 -4.45 -14.57 9.50
C LEU A 201 -4.23 -14.02 10.93
N LEU A 202 -4.42 -12.73 11.17
CA LEU A 202 -4.27 -12.12 12.50
C LEU A 202 -5.48 -12.38 13.41
N GLU A 203 -6.68 -12.54 12.84
CA GLU A 203 -7.89 -12.85 13.62
C GLU A 203 -7.76 -14.16 14.42
N VAL A 204 -6.82 -15.04 14.03
CA VAL A 204 -6.51 -16.27 14.78
C VAL A 204 -6.04 -15.98 16.22
N PHE A 205 -5.50 -14.80 16.51
CA PHE A 205 -5.14 -14.41 17.87
C PHE A 205 -6.34 -14.21 18.80
N GLY A 206 -7.55 -14.04 18.24
CA GLY A 206 -8.78 -14.03 19.02
C GLY A 206 -9.12 -15.39 19.66
N GLU A 207 -8.51 -16.49 19.20
CA GLU A 207 -8.71 -17.80 19.78
C GLU A 207 -7.84 -17.98 21.04
N THR A 208 -8.49 -18.13 22.20
CA THR A 208 -7.82 -18.30 23.52
C THR A 208 -6.77 -19.40 23.54
N LYS A 209 -6.99 -20.51 22.82
CA LYS A 209 -6.01 -21.60 22.73
C LYS A 209 -4.77 -21.21 21.95
N VAL A 210 -4.88 -20.29 20.99
CA VAL A 210 -3.75 -19.87 20.15
C VAL A 210 -2.96 -18.77 20.85
N SER A 211 -3.65 -17.79 21.43
CA SER A 211 -3.03 -16.63 22.10
C SER A 211 -2.26 -16.96 23.38
N GLN A 212 -2.48 -18.15 23.96
CA GLN A 212 -1.76 -18.65 25.13
C GLN A 212 -0.55 -19.53 24.78
N ASN A 213 -0.38 -19.91 23.51
CA ASN A 213 0.72 -20.76 23.06
C ASN A 213 1.79 -19.92 22.36
N ALA A 214 2.90 -19.67 23.04
CA ALA A 214 3.99 -18.84 22.53
C ALA A 214 4.50 -19.27 21.15
N GLU A 215 4.66 -20.58 20.93
CA GLU A 215 5.12 -21.14 19.64
C GLU A 215 4.18 -20.77 18.50
N LEU A 216 2.86 -20.86 18.71
CA LEU A 216 1.87 -20.51 17.69
C LEU A 216 1.86 -19.01 17.43
N VAL A 217 1.97 -18.19 18.49
CA VAL A 217 2.03 -16.73 18.34
C VAL A 217 3.22 -16.31 17.49
N TYR A 218 4.43 -16.80 17.81
CA TYR A 218 5.62 -16.50 17.02
C TYR A 218 5.53 -17.00 15.58
N LEU A 219 4.93 -18.16 15.35
CA LEU A 219 4.74 -18.72 14.01
C LEU A 219 3.79 -17.85 13.18
N VAL A 220 2.62 -17.49 13.73
CA VAL A 220 1.66 -16.62 13.05
C VAL A 220 2.27 -15.25 12.77
N MET A 221 2.96 -14.66 13.75
CA MET A 221 3.68 -13.39 13.58
C MET A 221 4.76 -13.45 12.49
N ALA A 222 5.46 -14.58 12.37
CA ALA A 222 6.46 -14.79 11.31
C ALA A 222 5.82 -14.92 9.92
N ILE A 223 4.73 -15.70 9.80
CA ILE A 223 3.98 -15.83 8.54
C ILE A 223 3.38 -14.49 8.14
N TRP A 224 2.82 -13.74 9.10
CA TRP A 224 2.29 -12.40 8.90
C TRP A 224 3.37 -11.42 8.42
N THR A 225 4.54 -11.43 9.06
CA THR A 225 5.69 -10.62 8.63
C THR A 225 6.11 -10.96 7.19
N TRP A 226 6.18 -12.24 6.86
CA TRP A 226 6.55 -12.71 5.53
C TRP A 226 5.52 -12.31 4.47
N SER A 227 4.23 -12.45 4.77
CA SER A 227 3.15 -12.08 3.85
C SER A 227 3.13 -10.57 3.59
N LEU A 228 3.56 -9.72 4.52
CA LEU A 228 3.66 -8.28 4.30
C LEU A 228 4.79 -7.89 3.33
N LEU A 229 5.87 -8.68 3.24
CA LEU A 229 6.99 -8.40 2.33
C LEU A 229 6.54 -8.40 0.85
N GLN A 230 5.47 -9.13 0.52
CA GLN A 230 4.88 -9.11 -0.82
C GLN A 230 4.39 -7.70 -1.22
N PHE A 231 4.05 -6.85 -0.25
CA PHE A 231 3.63 -5.47 -0.53
C PHE A 231 4.81 -4.55 -0.88
N CYS A 232 6.04 -4.89 -0.48
CA CYS A 232 7.25 -4.14 -0.83
C CYS A 232 7.67 -4.31 -2.29
N LEU A 233 7.46 -5.52 -2.82
CA LEU A 233 7.88 -5.90 -4.16
C LEU A 233 6.72 -5.73 -5.14
N VAL A 234 6.97 -5.01 -6.23
CA VAL A 234 6.06 -5.02 -7.38
C VAL A 234 6.50 -6.18 -8.24
N LEU A 235 6.10 -7.41 -7.89
CA LEU A 235 6.21 -8.58 -8.76
C LEU A 235 5.18 -8.46 -9.89
N THR A 236 5.24 -7.38 -10.67
CA THR A 236 4.62 -7.40 -11.99
C THR A 236 5.55 -8.24 -12.83
N ALA A 237 5.21 -9.52 -12.97
CA ALA A 237 5.76 -10.38 -14.01
C ALA A 237 5.83 -9.55 -15.29
N SER A 238 7.05 -9.39 -15.81
CA SER A 238 7.26 -8.70 -17.08
C SER A 238 6.33 -9.34 -18.10
N LYS A 239 5.62 -8.50 -18.86
CA LYS A 239 4.85 -8.93 -20.03
C LYS A 239 5.82 -9.60 -21.01
N ASP A 240 6.04 -10.88 -20.84
CA ASP A 240 6.41 -11.79 -21.91
C ASP A 240 5.15 -12.58 -22.29
N LEU A 241 4.12 -11.85 -22.72
CA LEU A 241 3.18 -12.45 -23.66
C LEU A 241 3.78 -12.17 -25.04
N PRO A 242 4.11 -13.21 -25.83
CA PRO A 242 4.49 -13.02 -27.23
C PRO A 242 3.42 -12.16 -27.90
N ASN A 243 3.85 -11.24 -28.78
CA ASN A 243 2.98 -10.49 -29.67
C ASN A 243 1.86 -11.39 -30.21
N LEU A 244 0.63 -11.24 -29.69
CA LEU A 244 -0.58 -11.71 -30.37
C LEU A 244 -0.89 -10.73 -31.52
N ASN A 245 0.07 -10.61 -32.45
CA ASN A 245 -0.23 -10.32 -33.85
C ASN A 245 -0.70 -11.60 -34.57
N ASP A 246 -0.95 -12.68 -33.82
CA ASP A 246 -1.62 -13.89 -34.31
C ASP A 246 -3.13 -13.68 -34.62
N ASN A 247 -3.66 -12.47 -34.46
CA ASN A 247 -4.99 -12.15 -34.98
C ASN A 247 -4.93 -11.59 -36.41
N ASP A 248 -3.79 -11.07 -36.85
CA ASP A 248 -3.65 -10.48 -38.19
C ASP A 248 -3.47 -11.60 -39.24
N ASN A 249 -2.72 -12.64 -38.91
CA ASN A 249 -2.56 -13.83 -39.75
C ASN A 249 -3.83 -14.71 -39.75
N GLU A 250 -4.56 -14.88 -38.64
CA GLU A 250 -5.82 -15.63 -38.63
C GLU A 250 -6.89 -14.89 -39.45
N THR A 251 -6.96 -13.56 -39.34
CA THR A 251 -7.87 -12.74 -40.17
C THR A 251 -7.46 -12.72 -41.65
N GLU A 252 -6.16 -12.77 -41.98
CA GLU A 252 -5.68 -12.94 -43.36
C GLU A 252 -5.99 -14.34 -43.91
N ILE A 253 -5.86 -15.40 -43.11
CA ILE A 253 -6.19 -16.78 -43.52
C ILE A 253 -7.69 -16.90 -43.81
N TYR A 254 -8.55 -16.33 -42.96
CA TYR A 254 -10.00 -16.31 -43.22
C TYR A 254 -10.37 -15.46 -44.45
N ARG A 255 -9.69 -14.33 -44.68
CA ARG A 255 -9.88 -13.52 -45.90
C ARG A 255 -9.41 -14.26 -47.16
N ALA A 256 -8.26 -14.92 -47.12
CA ALA A 256 -7.73 -15.71 -48.23
C ALA A 256 -8.62 -16.92 -48.57
N ALA A 257 -9.17 -17.59 -47.54
CA ALA A 257 -10.11 -18.69 -47.73
C ALA A 257 -11.46 -18.21 -48.34
N ALA A 258 -11.94 -17.03 -47.97
CA ALA A 258 -13.16 -16.44 -48.52
C ALA A 258 -13.00 -16.06 -50.01
N ASP A 259 -11.82 -15.55 -50.41
CA ASP A 259 -11.54 -15.20 -51.81
C ASP A 259 -11.36 -16.44 -52.71
N SER A 260 -10.80 -17.53 -52.20
CA SER A 260 -10.71 -18.80 -52.94
C SER A 260 -12.09 -19.37 -53.27
N ASN A 261 -13.02 -19.36 -52.31
CA ASN A 261 -14.36 -19.90 -52.49
C ASN A 261 -15.19 -19.05 -53.48
N LYS A 262 -14.96 -17.74 -53.52
CA LYS A 262 -15.59 -16.83 -54.49
C LYS A 262 -15.14 -17.12 -55.93
N ASN A 263 -13.88 -17.50 -56.13
CA ASN A 263 -13.32 -17.81 -57.45
C ASN A 263 -13.80 -19.17 -58.00
N GLU A 264 -14.03 -20.16 -57.13
CA GLU A 264 -14.65 -21.43 -57.54
C GLU A 264 -16.13 -21.26 -57.95
N LEU A 265 -16.89 -20.44 -57.23
CA LEU A 265 -18.28 -20.14 -57.57
C LEU A 265 -18.43 -19.38 -58.89
N THR A 266 -17.46 -18.53 -59.26
CA THR A 266 -17.47 -17.84 -60.57
C THR A 266 -17.08 -18.74 -61.73
N ASN A 267 -16.26 -19.78 -61.51
CA ASN A 267 -15.85 -20.73 -62.55
C ASN A 267 -16.86 -21.88 -62.76
N ALA A 268 -17.75 -22.14 -61.81
CA ALA A 268 -18.82 -23.15 -61.95
C ALA A 268 -20.09 -22.62 -62.64
N GLY A 269 -20.15 -21.33 -62.97
CA GLY A 269 -21.31 -20.66 -63.57
C GLY A 269 -21.15 -20.26 -65.04
N THR A 270 -20.13 -20.76 -65.74
CA THR A 270 -19.91 -20.56 -67.19
C THR A 270 -19.92 -21.91 -67.90
#